data_AF-A0A8D0H9V6-F1
#
_entry.id   AF-A0A8D0H9V6-F1
#
_cell.length_a   1.000
_cell.length_b   1.000
_cell.length_c   1.000
_cell.angle_alpha   90.00
_cell.angle_beta   90.00
_cell.angle_gamma   90.00
#
_symmetry.space_group_name_H-M   'P 1'
#
loop_
_entity.id
_entity.type
_entity.pdbx_description
1 polymer ?
#
loop_
_entity_poly.entity_id
_entity_poly.type
_entity_poly.pdbx_seq_one_letter_code
_entity_poly.pdbx_strand_id
1 'polypeptide(L)'
;KWLFSLQGTCADQCKVSSHHRYQVVEFNESVLWELKKLFEAKAEHVHQTLALHLYTSVLSRLQVESYIYGLLSSSSLLRSAAIHQHEPASKQSENLSSDLGHLKECIGILFGFTRRVIEDPQFQSDVLFWLQRLVSVLQRVGCPGDHLFLLNHILRCPAGIGKWAAPFIQIKVLDN
;
A
#
# COMPACT_ATOMS: atom_id res chain seq x y z
N LYS A 1 24.53 31.31 41.53
CA LYS A 1 24.74 32.74 41.15
C LYS A 1 26.11 33.16 41.61
N TRP A 2 27.08 33.23 40.71
CA TRP A 2 28.43 33.70 41.04
C TRP A 2 28.50 35.20 40.81
N LEU A 3 29.05 35.92 41.79
CA LEU A 3 29.19 37.37 41.77
C LEU A 3 30.68 37.67 41.86
N PHE A 4 31.27 38.13 40.76
CA PHE A 4 32.68 38.47 40.73
C PHE A 4 32.81 39.97 41.02
N SER A 5 33.57 40.30 42.06
CA SER A 5 33.80 41.67 42.52
C SER A 5 35.27 42.00 42.41
N LEU A 6 35.61 42.91 41.52
CA LEU A 6 36.96 43.46 41.39
C LEU A 6 37.01 44.81 42.11
N GLN A 7 38.07 45.03 42.89
CA GLN A 7 38.35 46.33 43.48
C GLN A 7 39.67 46.86 42.94
N GLY A 8 39.67 48.13 42.56
CA GLY A 8 40.85 48.86 42.11
C GLY A 8 40.94 50.18 42.84
N THR A 9 42.12 50.78 42.82
CA THR A 9 42.31 52.15 43.31
C THR A 9 42.71 53.01 42.13
N CYS A 10 41.94 54.07 41.88
CA CYS A 10 42.22 55.01 40.82
C CYS A 10 43.43 55.90 41.20
N ALA A 11 44.00 56.61 40.23
CA ALA A 11 45.19 57.45 40.44
C ALA A 11 44.97 58.62 41.43
N ASP A 12 43.70 58.94 41.74
CA ASP A 12 43.24 59.88 42.75
C ASP A 12 43.12 59.27 44.17
N GLN A 13 43.58 58.03 44.34
CA GLN A 13 43.45 57.22 45.57
C GLN A 13 42.01 56.85 45.96
N CYS A 14 41.02 57.05 45.08
CA CYS A 14 39.66 56.59 45.33
C CYS A 14 39.53 55.09 45.02
N LYS A 15 38.97 54.33 45.96
CA LYS A 15 38.66 52.90 45.76
C LYS A 15 37.38 52.76 44.93
N VAL A 16 37.47 52.03 43.82
CA VAL A 16 36.33 51.71 42.97
C VAL A 16 36.10 50.19 42.92
N SER A 17 34.84 49.79 42.83
CA SER A 17 34.45 48.39 42.73
C SER A 17 33.57 48.15 41.51
N SER A 18 33.85 47.08 40.75
CA SER A 18 33.00 46.62 39.65
C SER A 18 32.44 45.24 39.96
N HIS A 19 31.14 45.06 39.72
CA HIS A 19 30.43 43.80 39.94
C HIS A 19 29.93 43.25 38.61
N HIS A 20 30.36 42.03 38.28
CA HIS A 20 29.82 41.30 37.14
C HIS A 20 28.96 40.13 37.64
N ARG A 21 27.70 40.07 37.18
CA ARG A 21 26.75 38.99 37.49
C ARG A 21 26.64 38.05 36.31
N TYR A 22 26.90 36.77 36.55
CA TYR A 22 26.68 35.72 35.57
C TYR A 22 25.41 34.95 35.92
N GLN A 23 24.59 34.70 34.90
CA GLN A 23 23.49 33.74 34.96
C GLN A 23 23.98 32.44 34.35
N VAL A 24 24.13 31.42 35.18
CA VAL A 24 24.52 30.08 34.75
C VAL A 24 23.30 29.19 34.96
N VAL A 25 22.92 28.47 33.92
CA VAL A 25 21.93 27.40 34.00
C VAL A 25 22.68 26.08 34.15
N GLU A 26 22.28 25.29 35.15
CA GLU A 26 22.87 23.97 35.36
C GLU A 26 22.16 22.98 34.45
N PHE A 27 22.97 22.26 33.67
CA PHE A 27 22.47 21.21 32.82
C PHE A 27 22.03 20.03 33.67
N ASN A 28 20.78 19.62 33.52
CA ASN A 28 20.26 18.47 34.24
C ASN A 28 20.51 17.18 33.46
N GLU A 29 21.66 16.55 33.73
CA GLU A 29 22.07 15.31 33.07
C GLU A 29 21.07 14.16 33.28
N SER A 30 20.39 14.11 34.43
CA SER A 30 19.43 13.02 34.71
C SER A 30 18.18 13.13 33.84
N VAL A 31 17.66 14.34 33.63
CA VAL A 31 16.54 14.60 32.73
C VAL A 31 16.91 14.29 31.27
N LEU A 32 18.12 14.65 30.83
CA LEU A 32 18.60 14.27 29.49
C LEU A 32 18.66 12.75 29.34
N TRP A 33 19.20 12.05 30.33
CA TRP A 33 19.33 10.60 30.30
C TRP A 33 17.96 9.91 30.21
N GLU A 34 17.00 10.38 31.01
CA GLU A 34 15.62 9.88 30.96
C GLU A 34 14.99 10.12 29.59
N LEU A 35 15.14 11.33 29.04
CA LEU A 35 14.64 11.66 27.70
C LEU A 35 15.25 10.77 26.62
N LYS A 36 16.57 10.52 26.69
CA LYS A 36 17.27 9.62 25.76
C LYS A 36 16.70 8.20 25.84
N LYS A 37 16.51 7.67 27.04
CA LYS A 37 15.92 6.35 27.27
C LYS A 37 14.50 6.26 26.72
N LEU A 38 13.69 7.31 26.90
CA LEU A 38 12.32 7.37 26.36
C LEU A 38 12.31 7.35 24.83
N PHE A 39 13.21 8.11 24.18
CA PHE A 39 13.33 8.11 22.73
C PHE A 39 13.81 6.76 22.19
N GLU A 40 14.79 6.13 22.82
CA GLU A 40 15.26 4.79 22.44
C GLU A 40 14.12 3.76 22.54
N ALA A 41 13.38 3.75 23.65
CA ALA A 41 12.23 2.87 23.82
C ALA A 41 11.13 3.14 22.78
N LYS A 42 10.87 4.42 22.45
CA LYS A 42 9.85 4.77 21.45
C LYS A 42 10.28 4.38 20.04
N ALA A 43 11.55 4.58 19.69
CA ALA A 43 12.11 4.17 18.41
C ALA A 43 12.00 2.65 18.23
N GLU A 44 12.35 1.88 19.27
CA GLU A 44 12.22 0.42 19.28
C GLU A 44 10.76 -0.01 19.09
N HIS A 45 9.81 0.62 19.80
CA HIS A 45 8.39 0.30 19.63
C HIS A 45 7.88 0.60 18.20
N VAL A 46 8.31 1.70 17.59
CA VAL A 46 7.97 2.01 16.19
C VAL A 46 8.57 0.97 15.25
N HIS A 47 9.81 0.55 15.48
CA HIS A 47 10.46 -0.50 14.69
C HIS A 47 9.69 -1.81 14.76
N GLN A 48 9.31 -2.26 15.95
CA GLN A 48 8.53 -3.48 16.15
C GLN A 48 7.14 -3.40 15.50
N THR A 49 6.47 -2.25 15.61
CA THR A 49 5.16 -2.02 14.99
C THR A 49 5.25 -2.07 13.46
N LEU A 50 6.27 -1.42 12.88
CA LEU A 50 6.51 -1.45 11.45
C LEU A 50 6.81 -2.87 10.97
N ALA A 51 7.70 -3.60 11.66
CA ALA A 51 8.05 -4.98 11.32
C ALA A 51 6.82 -5.89 11.35
N LEU A 52 5.96 -5.75 12.36
CA LEU A 52 4.70 -6.49 12.45
C LEU A 52 3.77 -6.18 11.28
N HIS A 53 3.56 -4.90 10.95
CA HIS A 53 2.70 -4.51 9.84
C HIS A 53 3.22 -4.95 8.48
N LEU A 54 4.54 -4.92 8.26
CA LEU A 54 5.16 -5.47 7.05
C LEU A 54 4.95 -6.98 6.94
N TYR A 55 5.10 -7.70 8.05
CA TYR A 55 4.81 -9.13 8.07
C TYR A 55 3.34 -9.42 7.78
N THR A 56 2.42 -8.68 8.43
CA THR A 56 0.99 -8.81 8.18
C THR A 56 0.62 -8.49 6.74
N SER A 57 1.20 -7.44 6.13
CA SER A 57 0.88 -7.08 4.74
C SER A 57 1.30 -8.17 3.76
N VAL A 58 2.49 -8.76 3.96
CA VAL A 58 2.97 -9.89 3.15
C VAL A 58 2.06 -11.10 3.33
N LEU A 59 1.66 -11.42 4.56
CA LEU A 59 0.76 -12.54 4.83
C LEU A 59 -0.62 -12.31 4.18
N SER A 60 -1.18 -11.10 4.28
CA SER A 60 -2.45 -10.76 3.63
C SER A 60 -2.35 -10.84 2.11
N ARG A 61 -1.22 -10.41 1.52
CA ARG A 61 -0.97 -10.55 0.08
C ARG A 61 -1.01 -12.03 -0.35
N LEU A 62 -0.30 -12.89 0.38
CA LEU A 62 -0.28 -14.33 0.13
C LEU A 62 -1.66 -14.97 0.30
N GLN A 63 -2.45 -14.52 1.27
CA GLN A 63 -3.83 -14.99 1.44
C GLN A 63 -4.70 -14.66 0.23
N VAL A 64 -4.60 -13.45 -0.32
CA VAL A 64 -5.31 -13.07 -1.55
C VAL A 64 -4.84 -13.90 -2.74
N GLU A 65 -3.54 -14.10 -2.90
CA GLU A 65 -2.99 -14.93 -3.98
C GLU A 65 -3.44 -16.39 -3.88
N SER A 66 -3.42 -16.96 -2.67
CA SER A 66 -3.90 -18.32 -2.42
C SER A 66 -5.40 -18.44 -2.71
N TYR A 67 -6.19 -17.42 -2.36
CA TYR A 67 -7.61 -17.39 -2.66
C TYR A 67 -7.87 -17.34 -4.17
N ILE A 68 -7.17 -16.45 -4.89
CA ILE A 68 -7.27 -16.35 -6.35
C ILE A 68 -6.86 -17.68 -7.02
N TYR A 69 -5.79 -18.30 -6.54
CA TYR A 69 -5.38 -19.61 -7.05
C TYR A 69 -6.45 -20.67 -6.83
N GLY A 70 -7.04 -20.71 -5.63
CA GLY A 70 -8.15 -21.61 -5.30
C GLY A 70 -9.37 -21.39 -6.19
N LEU A 71 -9.75 -20.13 -6.41
CA LEU A 71 -10.85 -19.74 -7.30
C LEU A 71 -10.60 -20.18 -8.75
N LEU A 72 -9.41 -19.90 -9.29
CA LEU A 72 -9.08 -20.31 -10.67
C LEU A 72 -8.93 -21.82 -10.82
N SER A 73 -8.64 -22.52 -9.71
CA SER A 73 -8.51 -23.97 -9.68
C SER A 73 -9.83 -24.69 -9.36
N SER A 74 -10.91 -23.99 -9.00
CA SER A 74 -12.18 -24.61 -8.60
C SER A 74 -12.83 -25.38 -9.76
N SER A 75 -12.74 -24.83 -10.97
CA SER A 75 -13.33 -25.38 -12.18
C SER A 75 -12.27 -25.82 -13.17
N SER A 76 -12.52 -26.94 -13.87
CA SER A 76 -11.66 -27.40 -14.97
C SER A 76 -11.59 -26.38 -16.10
N LEU A 77 -12.67 -25.64 -16.35
CA LEU A 77 -12.74 -24.60 -17.38
C LEU A 77 -11.91 -23.38 -16.99
N LEU A 78 -12.08 -22.86 -15.77
CA LEU A 78 -11.26 -21.73 -15.30
C LEU A 78 -9.78 -22.08 -15.26
N ARG A 79 -9.44 -23.31 -14.85
CA ARG A 79 -8.07 -23.80 -14.82
C ARG A 79 -7.47 -23.94 -16.20
N SER A 80 -8.21 -24.50 -17.16
CA SER A 80 -7.74 -24.61 -18.54
C SER A 80 -7.58 -23.23 -19.19
N ALA A 81 -8.50 -22.30 -18.94
CA ALA A 81 -8.42 -20.93 -19.39
C ALA A 81 -7.28 -20.14 -18.71
N ALA A 82 -6.89 -20.49 -17.49
CA ALA A 82 -5.74 -19.89 -16.82
C ALA A 82 -4.39 -20.39 -17.38
N ILE A 83 -4.32 -21.65 -17.83
CA ILE A 83 -3.09 -22.31 -18.29
C ILE A 83 -2.89 -22.18 -19.81
N HIS A 84 -3.93 -22.39 -20.62
CA HIS A 84 -3.83 -22.44 -22.08
C HIS A 84 -4.20 -21.09 -22.71
N GLN A 85 -3.30 -20.57 -23.55
CA GLN A 85 -3.49 -19.29 -24.24
C GLN A 85 -4.31 -19.38 -25.54
N HIS A 86 -4.68 -20.58 -26.04
CA HIS A 86 -5.07 -20.70 -27.47
C HIS A 86 -6.24 -21.63 -27.86
N GLU A 87 -6.99 -22.24 -26.96
CA GLU A 87 -8.09 -23.15 -27.34
C GLU A 87 -9.44 -22.72 -26.73
N PRO A 88 -10.50 -22.51 -27.54
CA PRO A 88 -11.83 -22.20 -27.02
C PRO A 88 -12.43 -23.46 -26.37
N ALA A 89 -12.67 -23.39 -25.07
CA ALA A 89 -13.23 -24.51 -24.31
C ALA A 89 -14.66 -24.86 -24.77
N SER A 90 -14.87 -26.16 -25.02
CA SER A 90 -16.14 -26.79 -25.37
C SER A 90 -17.22 -26.62 -24.28
N LYS A 91 -18.47 -26.51 -24.72
CA LYS A 91 -19.69 -26.23 -23.95
C LYS A 91 -20.11 -27.37 -23.01
N GLN A 92 -19.84 -27.24 -21.72
CA GLN A 92 -20.50 -27.92 -20.56
C GLN A 92 -20.27 -27.02 -19.33
N SER A 93 -21.05 -26.93 -18.25
CA SER A 93 -22.33 -27.44 -17.77
C SER A 93 -22.61 -26.66 -16.45
N GLU A 94 -23.87 -26.40 -16.13
CA GLU A 94 -24.56 -25.83 -14.93
C GLU A 94 -23.76 -25.12 -13.80
N ASN A 95 -22.61 -25.63 -13.32
CA ASN A 95 -21.75 -24.98 -12.30
C ASN A 95 -20.95 -23.78 -12.83
N LEU A 96 -20.92 -23.58 -14.15
CA LEU A 96 -20.23 -22.45 -14.76
C LEU A 96 -20.74 -21.09 -14.28
N SER A 97 -22.04 -21.00 -14.00
CA SER A 97 -22.69 -19.73 -13.68
C SER A 97 -22.28 -19.17 -12.32
N SER A 98 -22.08 -20.03 -11.31
CA SER A 98 -21.66 -19.64 -9.96
C SER A 98 -20.17 -19.30 -9.91
N ASP A 99 -19.31 -20.13 -10.50
CA ASP A 99 -17.87 -19.89 -10.57
C ASP A 99 -17.55 -18.58 -11.33
N LEU A 100 -18.25 -18.33 -12.43
CA LEU A 100 -18.13 -17.07 -13.18
C LEU A 100 -18.68 -15.88 -12.39
N GLY A 101 -19.71 -16.10 -11.57
CA GLY A 101 -20.22 -15.12 -10.62
C GLY A 101 -19.17 -14.69 -9.61
N HIS A 102 -18.50 -15.64 -8.95
CA HIS A 102 -17.42 -15.37 -7.99
C HIS A 102 -16.21 -14.69 -8.66
N LEU A 103 -15.86 -15.08 -9.88
CA LEU A 103 -14.83 -14.40 -10.66
C LEU A 103 -15.17 -12.92 -10.89
N LYS A 104 -16.40 -12.63 -11.29
CA LYS A 104 -16.88 -11.26 -11.52
C LYS A 104 -16.96 -10.46 -10.24
N GLU A 105 -17.37 -11.07 -9.13
CA GLU A 105 -17.37 -10.44 -7.81
C GLU A 105 -15.96 -10.01 -7.41
N CYS A 106 -14.98 -10.91 -7.53
CA CYS A 106 -13.58 -10.62 -7.25
C CYS A 106 -13.04 -9.48 -8.12
N ILE A 107 -13.31 -9.51 -9.42
CA ILE A 107 -12.97 -8.42 -10.35
C ILE A 107 -13.61 -7.10 -9.90
N GLY A 108 -14.88 -7.13 -9.50
CA GLY A 108 -15.62 -5.96 -9.04
C GLY A 108 -15.03 -5.33 -7.78
N ILE A 109 -14.61 -6.17 -6.82
CA ILE A 109 -13.91 -5.77 -5.59
C ILE A 109 -12.57 -5.11 -5.94
N LEU A 110 -11.75 -5.74 -6.79
CA LEU A 110 -10.45 -5.20 -7.21
C LEU A 110 -10.61 -3.86 -7.93
N PHE A 111 -11.57 -3.72 -8.84
CA PHE A 111 -11.89 -2.43 -9.43
C PHE A 111 -12.35 -1.39 -8.38
N GLY A 112 -13.00 -1.83 -7.30
CA GLY A 112 -13.33 -0.99 -6.15
C GLY A 112 -12.12 -0.30 -5.55
N PHE A 113 -10.97 -0.98 -5.49
CA PHE A 113 -9.70 -0.39 -5.04
C PHE A 113 -9.10 0.56 -6.07
N THR A 114 -9.17 0.22 -7.37
CA THR A 114 -8.63 1.09 -8.45
C THR A 114 -9.34 2.44 -8.57
N ARG A 115 -10.55 2.57 -8.03
CA ARG A 115 -11.33 3.83 -8.01
C ARG A 115 -10.97 4.75 -6.84
N ARG A 116 -10.19 4.28 -5.88
CA ARG A 116 -9.77 5.04 -4.70
C ARG A 116 -8.37 5.58 -4.90
N VAL A 117 -8.09 6.74 -4.31
CA VAL A 117 -6.72 7.25 -4.21
C VAL A 117 -6.04 6.51 -3.06
N ILE A 118 -5.09 5.64 -3.39
CA ILE A 118 -4.33 4.85 -2.42
C ILE A 118 -2.85 5.14 -2.62
N GLU A 119 -2.19 5.73 -1.62
CA GLU A 119 -0.79 6.14 -1.68
C GLU A 119 0.18 5.00 -1.35
N ASP A 120 -0.05 3.83 -1.96
CA ASP A 120 0.82 2.66 -1.83
C ASP A 120 1.03 2.04 -3.23
N PRO A 121 2.21 2.27 -3.86
CA PRO A 121 2.49 1.76 -5.20
C PRO A 121 2.59 0.23 -5.25
N GLN A 122 3.01 -0.42 -4.15
CA GLN A 122 3.10 -1.88 -4.10
C GLN A 122 1.69 -2.47 -4.09
N PHE A 123 0.79 -1.94 -3.25
CA PHE A 123 -0.61 -2.37 -3.22
C PHE A 123 -1.30 -2.14 -4.56
N GLN A 124 -1.08 -0.99 -5.21
CA GLN A 124 -1.63 -0.74 -6.54
C GLN A 124 -1.13 -1.75 -7.57
N SER A 125 0.17 -2.06 -7.56
CA SER A 125 0.76 -3.06 -8.45
C SER A 125 0.15 -4.45 -8.20
N ASP A 126 0.01 -4.86 -6.95
CA ASP A 126 -0.56 -6.16 -6.58
C ASP A 126 -2.04 -6.27 -7.03
N VAL A 127 -2.85 -5.21 -6.81
CA VAL A 127 -4.23 -5.14 -7.29
C VAL A 127 -4.32 -5.26 -8.80
N LEU A 128 -3.50 -4.51 -9.55
CA LEU A 128 -3.50 -4.57 -11.02
C LEU A 128 -3.05 -5.93 -11.54
N PHE A 129 -2.04 -6.54 -10.90
CA PHE A 129 -1.57 -7.88 -11.25
C PHE A 129 -2.67 -8.93 -11.07
N TRP A 130 -3.36 -8.93 -9.93
CA TRP A 130 -4.49 -9.82 -9.68
C TRP A 130 -5.64 -9.57 -10.65
N LEU A 131 -5.96 -8.30 -10.91
CA LEU A 131 -7.02 -7.91 -11.83
C LEU A 131 -6.72 -8.41 -13.24
N GLN A 132 -5.50 -8.22 -13.74
CA GLN A 132 -5.08 -8.71 -15.05
C GLN A 132 -5.23 -10.23 -15.17
N ARG A 133 -4.84 -10.99 -14.14
CA ARG A 133 -5.00 -12.44 -14.14
C ARG A 133 -6.47 -12.85 -14.24
N LEU A 134 -7.33 -12.27 -13.40
CA LEU A 134 -8.76 -12.62 -13.40
C LEU A 134 -9.48 -12.19 -14.69
N VAL A 135 -9.18 -10.99 -15.20
CA VAL A 135 -9.76 -10.47 -16.45
C VAL A 135 -9.35 -11.33 -17.64
N SER A 136 -8.09 -11.79 -17.69
CA SER A 136 -7.62 -12.66 -18.78
C SER A 136 -8.41 -13.97 -18.87
N VAL A 137 -8.81 -14.53 -17.72
CA VAL A 137 -9.65 -15.72 -17.66
C VAL A 137 -11.08 -15.38 -18.08
N LEU A 138 -11.65 -14.29 -17.56
CA LEU A 138 -13.02 -13.86 -17.91
C LEU A 138 -13.18 -13.59 -19.42
N GLN A 139 -12.18 -13.00 -20.08
CA GLN A 139 -12.23 -12.74 -21.53
C GLN A 139 -12.22 -14.03 -22.39
N ARG A 140 -11.64 -15.12 -21.88
CA ARG A 140 -11.57 -16.40 -22.60
C ARG A 140 -12.87 -17.20 -22.48
N VAL A 141 -13.49 -17.14 -21.31
CA VAL A 141 -14.61 -18.02 -20.93
C VAL A 141 -15.97 -17.31 -20.90
N GLY A 142 -15.94 -15.98 -20.80
CA GLY A 142 -17.10 -15.13 -20.64
C GLY A 142 -17.90 -14.91 -21.92
N CYS A 143 -19.13 -14.45 -21.74
CA CYS A 143 -20.03 -14.06 -22.81
C CYS A 143 -19.84 -12.57 -23.17
N PRO A 144 -20.42 -12.08 -24.29
CA PRO A 144 -20.36 -10.66 -24.63
C PRO A 144 -20.85 -9.70 -23.52
N GLY A 145 -21.81 -10.15 -22.70
CA GLY A 145 -22.27 -9.40 -21.52
C GLY A 145 -21.18 -9.22 -20.47
N ASP A 146 -20.23 -10.15 -20.36
CA ASP A 146 -19.10 -10.04 -19.44
C ASP A 146 -18.05 -9.03 -19.92
N HIS A 147 -17.92 -8.86 -21.24
CA HIS A 147 -17.08 -7.80 -21.81
C HIS A 147 -17.68 -6.42 -21.52
N LEU A 148 -19.01 -6.28 -21.63
CA LEU A 148 -19.71 -5.05 -21.21
C LEU A 148 -19.57 -4.80 -19.71
N PHE A 149 -19.61 -5.86 -18.89
CA PHE A 149 -19.32 -5.75 -17.46
C PHE A 149 -17.93 -5.16 -17.20
N LEU A 150 -16.89 -5.66 -17.87
CA LEU A 150 -15.53 -5.12 -17.75
C LEU A 150 -15.46 -3.65 -18.19
N LEU A 151 -16.05 -3.33 -19.34
CA LEU A 151 -16.08 -1.96 -19.85
C LEU A 151 -16.75 -1.00 -18.85
N ASN A 152 -17.88 -1.39 -18.26
CA ASN A 152 -18.58 -0.60 -17.25
C ASN A 152 -17.71 -0.36 -16.01
N HIS A 153 -16.88 -1.31 -15.61
CA HIS A 153 -15.93 -1.11 -14.52
C HIS A 153 -14.80 -0.14 -14.90
N ILE A 154 -14.23 -0.28 -16.09
CA ILE A 154 -13.15 0.55 -16.62
C ILE A 154 -13.60 2.01 -16.75
N LEU A 155 -14.81 2.27 -17.27
CA LEU A 155 -15.35 3.62 -17.46
C LEU A 155 -15.55 4.40 -16.14
N ARG A 156 -15.62 3.70 -15.01
CA ARG A 156 -15.76 4.32 -13.67
C ARG A 156 -14.42 4.58 -12.99
N CYS A 157 -13.30 4.23 -13.63
CA CYS A 157 -11.97 4.44 -13.08
C CYS A 157 -11.48 5.88 -13.29
N PRO A 158 -10.62 6.39 -12.39
CA PRO A 158 -10.04 7.73 -12.52
C PRO A 158 -9.10 7.85 -13.72
N ALA A 159 -8.63 9.08 -13.96
CA ALA A 159 -7.68 9.37 -15.04
C ALA A 159 -6.40 8.51 -14.97
N GLY A 160 -5.83 8.19 -16.14
CA GLY A 160 -4.66 7.31 -16.24
C GLY A 160 -4.99 5.84 -16.52
N ILE A 161 -6.28 5.49 -16.58
CA ILE A 161 -6.81 4.17 -16.94
C ILE A 161 -6.19 3.56 -18.21
N GLY A 162 -5.92 4.38 -19.23
CA GLY A 162 -5.36 3.93 -20.51
C GLY A 162 -3.97 3.29 -20.40
N LYS A 163 -3.21 3.56 -19.33
CA LYS A 163 -1.87 2.99 -19.12
C LYS A 163 -1.89 1.50 -18.79
N TRP A 164 -2.99 1.00 -18.23
CA TRP A 164 -3.06 -0.37 -17.69
C TRP A 164 -4.31 -1.14 -18.13
N ALA A 165 -5.43 -0.48 -18.45
CA ALA A 165 -6.67 -1.17 -18.81
C ALA A 165 -6.80 -1.48 -20.31
N ALA A 166 -5.90 -1.00 -21.17
CA ALA A 166 -5.96 -1.29 -22.60
C ALA A 166 -6.05 -2.82 -22.91
N PRO A 167 -5.31 -3.72 -22.23
CA PRO A 167 -5.44 -5.17 -22.45
C PRO A 167 -6.79 -5.74 -22.03
N PHE A 168 -7.56 -5.03 -21.20
CA PHE A 168 -8.84 -5.51 -20.66
C PHE A 168 -10.00 -5.33 -21.64
N ILE A 169 -9.79 -4.61 -22.74
CA ILE A 169 -10.76 -4.40 -23.80
C ILE A 169 -10.32 -5.20 -25.02
N GLN A 170 -10.93 -6.36 -25.23
CA GLN A 170 -10.70 -7.20 -26.41
C GLN A 170 -11.89 -7.07 -27.36
N ILE A 171 -11.69 -6.38 -28.48
CA ILE A 171 -12.69 -6.29 -29.55
C ILE A 171 -12.49 -7.49 -30.46
N LYS A 172 -13.43 -8.44 -30.44
CA LYS A 172 -13.47 -9.50 -31.44
C LYS A 172 -14.03 -8.88 -32.72
N VAL A 173 -13.16 -8.63 -33.70
CA VAL A 173 -13.60 -8.31 -35.06
C VAL A 173 -14.16 -9.61 -35.62
N LEU A 174 -15.46 -9.61 -35.96
CA LEU A 174 -16.03 -10.69 -36.75
C LEU A 174 -15.47 -10.51 -38.16
N ASP A 175 -14.57 -11.40 -38.58
CA ASP A 175 -14.19 -11.48 -39.99
C ASP A 175 -15.47 -11.77 -40.78
N ASN A 176 -15.77 -10.88 -41.74
CA ASN A 176 -16.91 -10.99 -42.66
C ASN A 176 -16.65 -12.05 -43.72
#